data_AF-A0A7C0UUG5-F1
#
_entry.id   AF-A0A7C0UUG5-F1
#
_cell.length_a   1.000
_cell.length_b   1.000
_cell.length_c   1.000
_cell.angle_alpha   90.00
_cell.angle_beta   90.00
_cell.angle_gamma   90.00
#
_symmetry.space_group_name_H-M   'P 1'
#
loop_
_entity.id
_entity.type
_entity.pdbx_description
1 polymer ?
#
loop_
_entity_poly.entity_id
_entity_poly.type
_entity_poly.pdbx_seq_one_letter_code
_entity_poly.pdbx_strand_id
1 'polypeptide(L)'
;MRTVAILLVAALLLFAGCEPMVEGGDPQKSIDQMIDEGKTYLALGDGDRAREIFLEALVFEPDNTDAHFGVALADVLRFVKLVESLDEYISEYLDQGEGSKGDGDREGIGDFIHGYAKHLRLDTAEELTWHTWRIYQIVDERDFSFHLSSYPVTYRGELLLMCRGEWDGAELRLVWGIGHLLMGVVHTLLGTDLNFDIGPILALPIDFESLLNDPTSVDWAELFPLLVDALLEILTDPDYPNFLLLTPDGRELYSTAGIELGLFCSSAVEATHFVMGETDPQNDDVIGYVDVNGNGRYDEGDSVRLPEPNGVLDEDGFETLWALFYLMNRLSSAFFDTTYMDPHPTEPDPFYLSDLNPLIAALLDENAFGLPPIPIEIGPYFQNPAPEEIKQFLIDFLMCLDKEDPTEMINCLLELLTDYMG
;
A
#
# COMPACT_ATOMS: atom_id res chain seq x y z
N MET A 1 -22.64 -3.44 -42.82
CA MET A 1 -21.46 -2.79 -43.44
C MET A 1 -20.41 -2.33 -42.44
N ARG A 2 -20.75 -1.94 -41.20
CA ARG A 2 -19.76 -1.59 -40.15
C ARG A 2 -19.04 -2.80 -39.54
N THR A 3 -19.71 -3.95 -39.38
CA THR A 3 -19.09 -5.17 -38.82
C THR A 3 -18.10 -5.84 -39.76
N VAL A 4 -18.27 -5.67 -41.08
CA VAL A 4 -17.32 -6.17 -42.10
C VAL A 4 -16.09 -5.27 -42.21
N ALA A 5 -16.21 -3.97 -41.92
CA ALA A 5 -15.07 -3.05 -41.89
C ALA A 5 -14.17 -3.28 -40.66
N ILE A 6 -14.75 -3.61 -39.49
CA ILE A 6 -13.99 -3.90 -38.26
C ILE A 6 -13.23 -5.22 -38.38
N LEU A 7 -13.84 -6.25 -38.98
CA LEU A 7 -13.14 -7.52 -39.24
C LEU A 7 -12.07 -7.40 -40.34
N LEU A 8 -12.23 -6.49 -41.31
CA LEU A 8 -11.19 -6.21 -42.31
C LEU A 8 -10.02 -5.41 -41.72
N VAL A 9 -10.25 -4.50 -40.77
CA VAL A 9 -9.18 -3.78 -40.04
C VAL A 9 -8.46 -4.72 -39.07
N ALA A 10 -9.17 -5.59 -38.35
CA ALA A 10 -8.55 -6.61 -37.51
C ALA A 10 -7.76 -7.66 -38.32
N ALA A 11 -8.26 -8.07 -39.50
CA ALA A 11 -7.53 -8.96 -40.40
C ALA A 11 -6.34 -8.25 -41.08
N LEU A 12 -6.42 -6.95 -41.38
CA LEU A 12 -5.28 -6.18 -41.91
C LEU A 12 -4.20 -5.96 -40.84
N LEU A 13 -4.56 -5.83 -39.57
CA LEU A 13 -3.61 -5.74 -38.45
C LEU A 13 -2.91 -7.08 -38.15
N LEU A 14 -3.57 -8.21 -38.41
CA LEU A 14 -2.96 -9.55 -38.30
C LEU A 14 -2.00 -9.90 -39.46
N PHE A 15 -1.99 -9.12 -40.55
CA PHE A 15 -1.06 -9.29 -41.68
C PHE A 15 -0.10 -8.11 -41.89
N ALA A 16 -0.14 -7.08 -41.03
CA ALA A 16 0.72 -5.89 -41.12
C ALA A 16 1.95 -5.92 -40.18
N GLY A 17 2.32 -7.10 -39.65
CA GLY A 17 3.46 -7.27 -38.74
C GLY A 17 4.52 -8.25 -39.25
N CYS A 18 4.83 -8.24 -40.54
CA CYS A 18 6.06 -8.82 -41.08
C CYS A 18 6.73 -7.77 -41.95
N GLU A 19 7.25 -6.74 -41.31
CA GLU A 19 8.21 -5.86 -41.95
C GLU A 19 9.51 -6.66 -42.12
N PRO A 20 10.09 -6.73 -43.33
CA PRO A 20 11.41 -7.34 -43.49
C PRO A 20 12.37 -6.53 -42.64
N MET A 21 13.00 -7.19 -41.66
CA MET A 21 14.10 -6.64 -40.86
C MET A 21 15.04 -5.88 -41.80
N VAL A 22 15.01 -4.56 -41.67
CA VAL A 22 16.01 -3.70 -42.27
C VAL A 22 17.30 -4.04 -41.53
N GLU A 23 18.17 -4.80 -42.18
CA GLU A 23 19.59 -4.94 -41.81
C GLU A 23 20.25 -3.56 -41.96
N GLY A 24 19.98 -2.71 -40.99
CA GLY A 24 20.65 -1.45 -40.74
C GLY A 24 20.85 -1.39 -39.24
N GLY A 25 21.82 -2.18 -38.75
CA GLY A 25 22.12 -2.30 -37.34
C GLY A 25 22.41 -0.92 -36.75
N ASP A 26 21.43 -0.38 -36.03
CA ASP A 26 21.72 0.55 -34.95
C ASP A 26 22.72 -0.18 -34.04
N PRO A 27 23.81 0.48 -33.58
CA PRO A 27 24.77 -0.17 -32.69
C PRO A 27 23.98 -0.78 -31.54
N GLN A 28 24.03 -2.11 -31.40
CA GLN A 28 23.29 -2.81 -30.36
C GLN A 28 23.66 -2.16 -29.03
N LYS A 29 22.68 -1.49 -28.43
CA LYS A 29 22.83 -0.74 -27.20
C LYS A 29 23.38 -1.69 -26.13
N SER A 30 24.50 -1.33 -25.49
CA SER A 30 25.07 -2.17 -24.42
C SER A 30 24.13 -2.20 -23.22
N ILE A 31 24.18 -3.26 -22.41
CA ILE A 31 23.35 -3.38 -21.20
C ILE A 31 23.52 -2.16 -20.30
N ASP A 32 24.75 -1.69 -20.06
CA ASP A 32 25.01 -0.48 -19.27
C ASP A 32 24.27 0.77 -19.81
N GLN A 33 24.20 0.92 -21.14
CA GLN A 33 23.45 2.02 -21.75
C GLN A 33 21.94 1.84 -21.56
N MET A 34 21.44 0.59 -21.53
CA MET A 34 20.04 0.29 -21.21
C MET A 34 19.73 0.64 -19.76
N ILE A 35 20.59 0.24 -18.82
CA ILE A 35 20.47 0.60 -17.41
C ILE A 35 20.45 2.12 -17.23
N ASP A 36 21.40 2.84 -17.83
CA ASP A 36 21.48 4.31 -17.73
C ASP A 36 20.24 5.01 -18.31
N GLU A 37 19.70 4.51 -19.42
CA GLU A 37 18.46 5.04 -19.99
C GLU A 37 17.25 4.73 -19.10
N GLY A 38 17.15 3.52 -18.54
CA GLY A 38 16.10 3.15 -17.59
C GLY A 38 16.14 4.05 -16.34
N LYS A 39 17.32 4.27 -15.77
CA LYS A 39 17.56 5.22 -14.66
C LYS A 39 17.16 6.65 -15.03
N THR A 40 17.40 7.06 -16.27
CA THR A 40 16.96 8.37 -16.77
C THR A 40 15.44 8.48 -16.78
N TYR A 41 14.71 7.45 -17.22
CA TYR A 41 13.24 7.46 -17.17
C TYR A 41 12.70 7.42 -15.73
N LEU A 42 13.32 6.66 -14.82
CA LEU A 42 13.00 6.70 -13.39
C LEU A 42 13.15 8.11 -12.82
N ALA A 43 14.24 8.81 -13.15
CA ALA A 43 14.48 10.18 -12.73
C ALA A 43 13.45 11.20 -13.26
N LEU A 44 12.76 10.86 -14.34
CA LEU A 44 11.66 11.65 -14.91
C LEU A 44 10.27 11.26 -14.37
N GLY A 45 10.18 10.25 -13.49
CA GLY A 45 8.89 9.69 -13.03
C GLY A 45 8.16 8.87 -14.11
N ASP A 46 8.84 8.47 -15.17
CA ASP A 46 8.27 7.70 -16.29
C ASP A 46 8.44 6.20 -16.08
N GLY A 47 7.67 5.65 -15.13
CA GLY A 47 7.71 4.23 -14.76
C GLY A 47 7.47 3.27 -15.93
N ASP A 48 6.52 3.56 -16.84
CA ASP A 48 6.21 2.65 -17.95
C ASP A 48 7.40 2.49 -18.91
N ARG A 49 8.05 3.60 -19.31
CA ARG A 49 9.24 3.54 -20.17
C ARG A 49 10.45 2.97 -19.47
N ALA A 50 10.66 3.31 -18.20
CA ALA A 50 11.73 2.73 -17.41
C ALA A 50 11.62 1.20 -17.38
N ARG A 51 10.42 0.69 -17.09
CA ARG A 51 10.12 -0.74 -17.06
C ARG A 51 10.42 -1.42 -18.39
N GLU A 52 9.97 -0.86 -19.50
CA GLU A 52 10.20 -1.41 -20.84
C GLU A 52 11.71 -1.59 -21.12
N ILE A 53 12.51 -0.56 -20.82
CA ILE A 53 13.96 -0.58 -21.03
C ILE A 53 14.66 -1.61 -20.13
N PHE A 54 14.29 -1.69 -18.85
CA PHE A 54 14.89 -2.68 -17.95
C PHE A 54 14.51 -4.12 -18.31
N LEU A 55 13.27 -4.36 -18.74
CA LEU A 55 12.86 -5.67 -19.25
C LEU A 55 13.63 -6.05 -20.52
N GLU A 56 13.88 -5.09 -21.42
CA GLU A 56 14.75 -5.33 -22.57
C GLU A 56 16.17 -5.73 -22.14
N ALA A 57 16.73 -5.05 -21.13
CA ALA A 57 18.04 -5.42 -20.57
C ALA A 57 18.06 -6.85 -20.02
N LEU A 58 16.99 -7.28 -19.33
CA LEU A 58 16.84 -8.63 -18.79
C LEU A 58 16.71 -9.71 -19.87
N VAL A 59 16.32 -9.37 -21.10
CA VAL A 59 16.38 -10.34 -22.23
C VAL A 59 17.83 -10.69 -22.57
N PHE A 60 18.77 -9.75 -22.42
CA PHE A 60 20.18 -9.94 -22.73
C PHE A 60 20.96 -10.52 -21.54
N GLU A 61 20.67 -10.05 -20.34
CA GLU A 61 21.28 -10.53 -19.09
C GLU A 61 20.20 -10.80 -18.04
N PRO A 62 19.65 -12.02 -18.00
CA PRO A 62 18.52 -12.36 -17.12
C PRO A 62 18.80 -12.28 -15.61
N ASP A 63 20.07 -12.20 -15.22
CA ASP A 63 20.50 -12.12 -13.82
C ASP A 63 21.09 -10.74 -13.47
N ASN A 64 20.82 -9.71 -14.29
CA ASN A 64 21.30 -8.36 -14.03
C ASN A 64 20.49 -7.72 -12.87
N THR A 65 21.15 -7.48 -11.74
CA THR A 65 20.52 -6.95 -10.52
C THR A 65 20.00 -5.53 -10.69
N ASP A 66 20.74 -4.65 -11.39
CA ASP A 66 20.32 -3.28 -11.69
C ASP A 66 19.03 -3.27 -12.53
N ALA A 67 18.93 -4.16 -13.52
CA ALA A 67 17.73 -4.26 -14.34
C ALA A 67 16.53 -4.76 -13.53
N HIS A 68 16.71 -5.79 -12.69
CA HIS A 68 15.64 -6.25 -11.79
C HIS A 68 15.18 -5.16 -10.83
N PHE A 69 16.11 -4.45 -10.18
CA PHE A 69 15.74 -3.39 -9.25
C PHE A 69 15.09 -2.21 -9.96
N GLY A 70 15.59 -1.87 -11.15
CA GLY A 70 15.00 -0.88 -12.03
C GLY A 70 13.55 -1.20 -12.41
N VAL A 71 13.21 -2.47 -12.69
CA VAL A 71 11.81 -2.88 -12.90
C VAL A 71 10.99 -2.70 -11.62
N ALA A 72 11.49 -3.14 -10.46
CA ALA A 72 10.78 -2.99 -9.19
C ALA A 72 10.45 -1.52 -8.87
N LEU A 73 11.42 -0.61 -9.02
CA LEU A 73 11.22 0.83 -8.83
C LEU A 73 10.27 1.43 -9.88
N ALA A 74 10.31 0.94 -11.13
CA ALA A 74 9.37 1.35 -12.15
C ALA A 74 7.93 0.92 -11.83
N ASP A 75 7.75 -0.29 -11.27
CA ASP A 75 6.45 -0.81 -10.84
C ASP A 75 5.89 -0.05 -9.62
N VAL A 76 6.73 0.45 -8.71
CA VAL A 76 6.28 1.40 -7.66
C VAL A 76 5.71 2.69 -8.29
N LEU A 77 6.37 3.28 -9.27
CA LEU A 77 5.85 4.48 -9.96
C LEU A 77 4.54 4.20 -10.71
N ARG A 78 4.46 3.05 -11.39
CA ARG A 78 3.24 2.63 -12.09
C ARG A 78 2.09 2.40 -11.12
N PHE A 79 2.35 1.85 -9.94
CA PHE A 79 1.35 1.71 -8.88
C PHE A 79 0.78 3.07 -8.47
N VAL A 80 1.62 4.06 -8.19
CA VAL A 80 1.14 5.39 -7.79
C VAL A 80 0.28 6.02 -8.88
N LYS A 81 0.68 5.94 -10.15
CA LYS A 81 -0.14 6.39 -11.30
C LYS A 81 -1.45 5.63 -11.43
N LEU A 82 -1.44 4.34 -11.12
CA LEU A 82 -2.64 3.54 -11.11
C LEU A 82 -3.59 4.06 -10.03
N VAL A 83 -3.10 4.37 -8.83
CA VAL A 83 -3.90 4.93 -7.72
C VAL A 83 -4.49 6.30 -8.11
N GLU A 84 -3.71 7.15 -8.78
CA GLU A 84 -4.23 8.41 -9.36
C GLU A 84 -5.38 8.13 -10.33
N SER A 85 -5.24 7.14 -11.22
CA SER A 85 -6.28 6.79 -12.20
C SER A 85 -7.56 6.26 -11.53
N LEU A 86 -7.43 5.53 -10.42
CA LEU A 86 -8.56 5.04 -9.62
C LEU A 86 -9.31 6.21 -8.99
N ASP A 87 -8.56 7.13 -8.42
CA ASP A 87 -9.06 8.31 -7.75
C ASP A 87 -9.73 9.30 -8.74
N GLU A 88 -9.16 9.48 -9.94
CA GLU A 88 -9.80 10.18 -11.05
C GLU A 88 -11.12 9.51 -11.46
N TYR A 89 -11.12 8.18 -11.61
CA TYR A 89 -12.33 7.44 -11.95
C TYR A 89 -13.41 7.58 -10.87
N ILE A 90 -13.03 7.43 -9.59
CA ILE A 90 -13.97 7.62 -8.48
C ILE A 90 -14.52 9.04 -8.54
N SER A 91 -13.66 10.05 -8.66
CA SER A 91 -14.09 11.46 -8.77
C SER A 91 -15.06 11.68 -9.93
N GLU A 92 -14.77 11.16 -11.13
CA GLU A 92 -15.67 11.24 -12.29
C GLU A 92 -17.00 10.50 -12.05
N TYR A 93 -16.95 9.33 -11.42
CA TYR A 93 -18.12 8.54 -11.06
C TYR A 93 -19.02 9.28 -10.06
N LEU A 94 -18.41 9.94 -9.06
CA LEU A 94 -19.10 10.78 -8.08
C LEU A 94 -19.73 12.02 -8.76
N ASP A 95 -19.00 12.70 -9.65
CA ASP A 95 -19.44 13.93 -10.33
C ASP A 95 -20.65 13.74 -11.24
N GLN A 96 -20.78 12.55 -11.86
CA GLN A 96 -21.89 12.27 -12.77
C GLN A 96 -23.23 12.04 -12.01
N GLY A 97 -23.20 11.97 -10.68
CA GLY A 97 -24.36 11.61 -9.86
C GLY A 97 -24.88 10.20 -10.17
N GLU A 98 -24.05 9.37 -10.79
CA GLU A 98 -24.40 8.04 -11.30
C GLU A 98 -24.33 6.95 -10.21
N GLY A 99 -23.91 7.31 -8.99
CA GLY A 99 -23.90 6.42 -7.83
C GLY A 99 -25.28 6.03 -7.32
N SER A 100 -26.37 6.67 -7.74
CA SER A 100 -27.73 6.31 -7.29
C SER A 100 -28.34 5.21 -8.16
N LYS A 101 -28.76 4.09 -7.53
CA LYS A 101 -29.56 2.95 -8.08
C LYS A 101 -30.07 3.16 -9.53
N GLY A 102 -29.22 2.92 -10.51
CA GLY A 102 -29.52 3.17 -11.93
C GLY A 102 -29.71 1.89 -12.76
N ASP A 103 -30.95 1.61 -13.16
CA ASP A 103 -31.39 0.73 -14.26
C ASP A 103 -30.42 -0.39 -14.72
N GLY A 104 -30.29 -1.45 -13.91
CA GLY A 104 -30.17 -2.86 -14.31
C GLY A 104 -28.99 -3.38 -15.16
N ASP A 105 -28.20 -2.54 -15.83
CA ASP A 105 -27.19 -2.95 -16.83
C ASP A 105 -25.81 -2.30 -16.65
N ARG A 106 -25.57 -1.50 -15.59
CA ARG A 106 -24.27 -0.85 -15.34
C ARG A 106 -23.47 -1.59 -14.25
N GLU A 107 -22.16 -1.75 -14.49
CA GLU A 107 -21.20 -2.27 -13.52
C GLU A 107 -21.21 -1.39 -12.26
N GLY A 108 -21.34 -2.00 -11.08
CA GLY A 108 -21.30 -1.28 -9.81
C GLY A 108 -19.87 -0.84 -9.46
N ILE A 109 -19.73 0.09 -8.51
CA ILE A 109 -18.41 0.51 -8.02
C ILE A 109 -17.57 -0.68 -7.51
N GLY A 110 -18.22 -1.72 -6.95
CA GLY A 110 -17.57 -2.96 -6.54
C GLY A 110 -16.95 -3.76 -7.69
N ASP A 111 -17.67 -3.92 -8.80
CA ASP A 111 -17.16 -4.60 -10.01
C ASP A 111 -15.93 -3.87 -10.55
N PHE A 112 -15.97 -2.54 -10.56
CA PHE A 112 -14.83 -1.72 -10.95
C PHE A 112 -13.63 -1.90 -10.02
N ILE A 113 -13.82 -1.81 -8.69
CA ILE A 113 -12.75 -2.03 -7.71
C ILE A 113 -12.16 -3.44 -7.85
N HIS A 114 -12.98 -4.47 -8.05
CA HIS A 114 -12.51 -5.84 -8.28
C HIS A 114 -11.75 -6.00 -9.59
N GLY A 115 -12.24 -5.41 -10.68
CA GLY A 115 -11.55 -5.41 -11.98
C GLY A 115 -10.18 -4.74 -11.88
N TYR A 116 -10.15 -3.60 -11.20
CA TYR A 116 -8.93 -2.84 -10.93
C TYR A 116 -7.95 -3.61 -10.04
N ALA A 117 -8.41 -4.20 -8.93
CA ALA A 117 -7.56 -4.99 -8.03
C ALA A 117 -6.96 -6.22 -8.74
N LYS A 118 -7.69 -6.86 -9.67
CA LYS A 118 -7.15 -7.95 -10.50
C LYS A 118 -6.01 -7.48 -11.41
N HIS A 119 -6.17 -6.32 -12.05
CA HIS A 119 -5.13 -5.74 -12.89
C HIS A 119 -3.89 -5.36 -12.06
N LEU A 120 -4.09 -4.73 -10.90
CA LEU A 120 -3.03 -4.36 -9.97
C LEU A 120 -2.23 -5.59 -9.49
N ARG A 121 -2.92 -6.69 -9.17
CA ARG A 121 -2.29 -7.94 -8.74
C ARG A 121 -1.26 -8.44 -9.76
N LEU A 122 -1.73 -8.68 -10.98
CA LEU A 122 -1.00 -9.41 -12.02
C LEU A 122 0.11 -8.56 -12.64
N ASP A 123 -0.15 -7.26 -12.86
CA ASP A 123 0.74 -6.44 -13.68
C ASP A 123 1.74 -5.61 -12.87
N THR A 124 1.64 -5.63 -11.54
CA THR A 124 2.47 -4.79 -10.65
C THR A 124 2.95 -5.52 -9.40
N ALA A 125 2.05 -5.98 -8.52
CA ALA A 125 2.45 -6.43 -7.19
C ALA A 125 3.20 -7.79 -7.20
N GLU A 126 2.75 -8.77 -8.00
CA GLU A 126 3.44 -10.05 -8.18
C GLU A 126 4.81 -9.87 -8.88
N GLU A 127 4.90 -8.99 -9.88
CA GLU A 127 6.13 -8.71 -10.61
C GLU A 127 7.16 -7.99 -9.73
N LEU A 128 6.73 -7.01 -8.94
CA LEU A 128 7.59 -6.27 -8.02
C LEU A 128 8.20 -7.20 -6.96
N THR A 129 7.37 -8.03 -6.33
CA THR A 129 7.84 -9.03 -5.35
C THR A 129 8.76 -10.06 -5.98
N TRP A 130 8.47 -10.50 -7.22
CA TRP A 130 9.34 -11.43 -7.95
C TRP A 130 10.71 -10.83 -8.25
N HIS A 131 10.77 -9.60 -8.76
CA HIS A 131 12.01 -8.92 -9.13
C HIS A 131 12.91 -8.66 -7.92
N THR A 132 12.34 -8.20 -6.82
CA THR A 132 13.07 -7.98 -5.56
C THR A 132 13.55 -9.30 -4.96
N TRP A 133 12.69 -10.33 -4.92
CA TRP A 133 13.09 -11.68 -4.51
C TRP A 133 14.24 -12.24 -5.36
N ARG A 134 14.21 -11.97 -6.67
CA ARG A 134 15.25 -12.44 -7.60
C ARG A 134 16.62 -11.86 -7.27
N ILE A 135 16.70 -10.60 -6.84
CA ILE A 135 17.96 -9.96 -6.44
C ILE A 135 18.58 -10.68 -5.23
N TYR A 136 17.79 -11.03 -4.20
CA TYR A 136 18.27 -11.80 -3.04
C TYR A 136 18.85 -13.17 -3.42
N GLN A 137 18.48 -13.73 -4.57
CA GLN A 137 19.06 -14.98 -5.05
C GLN A 137 20.40 -14.82 -5.78
N ILE A 138 20.67 -13.62 -6.29
CA ILE A 138 21.80 -13.33 -7.16
C ILE A 138 22.97 -12.75 -6.34
N VAL A 139 22.67 -11.83 -5.43
CA VAL A 139 23.66 -11.06 -4.67
C VAL A 139 23.36 -11.11 -3.17
N ASP A 140 24.40 -11.08 -2.35
CA ASP A 140 24.25 -10.79 -0.92
C ASP A 140 23.72 -9.36 -0.80
N GLU A 141 22.70 -9.16 0.02
CA GLU A 141 22.08 -7.85 0.22
C GLU A 141 23.06 -6.75 0.62
N ARG A 142 24.16 -7.11 1.29
CA ARG A 142 25.22 -6.17 1.69
C ARG A 142 26.10 -5.71 0.55
N ASP A 143 26.06 -6.41 -0.58
CA ASP A 143 26.83 -6.11 -1.78
C ASP A 143 25.94 -5.48 -2.87
N PHE A 144 24.64 -5.31 -2.61
CA PHE A 144 23.71 -4.68 -3.55
C PHE A 144 23.85 -3.15 -3.50
N SER A 145 23.88 -2.53 -4.67
CA SER A 145 23.96 -1.07 -4.81
C SER A 145 23.31 -0.65 -6.12
N PHE A 146 22.48 0.39 -6.08
CA PHE A 146 21.83 0.97 -7.24
C PHE A 146 21.73 2.49 -7.09
N HIS A 147 22.40 3.24 -7.96
CA HIS A 147 22.47 4.69 -7.83
C HIS A 147 21.45 5.43 -8.71
N LEU A 148 20.73 6.40 -8.14
CA LEU A 148 19.85 7.32 -8.85
C LEU A 148 20.14 8.78 -8.48
N SER A 149 20.24 9.66 -9.47
CA SER A 149 20.37 11.11 -9.22
C SER A 149 19.06 11.74 -8.75
N SER A 150 17.92 11.12 -9.08
CA SER A 150 16.57 11.56 -8.75
C SER A 150 15.62 10.38 -8.94
N TYR A 151 14.63 10.27 -8.06
CA TYR A 151 13.50 9.35 -8.17
C TYR A 151 12.29 10.04 -7.54
N PRO A 152 11.53 10.82 -8.33
CA PRO A 152 10.36 11.52 -7.84
C PRO A 152 9.16 10.56 -7.79
N VAL A 153 8.56 10.44 -6.60
CA VAL A 153 7.24 9.85 -6.42
C VAL A 153 6.25 11.00 -6.31
N THR A 154 5.35 11.11 -7.28
CA THR A 154 4.37 12.18 -7.35
C THR A 154 2.95 11.63 -7.30
N TYR A 155 2.04 12.35 -6.66
CA TYR A 155 0.61 12.06 -6.64
C TYR A 155 -0.17 13.33 -6.99
N ARG A 156 -1.06 13.26 -7.99
CA ARG A 156 -1.77 14.39 -8.60
C ARG A 156 -0.84 15.53 -9.01
N GLY A 157 0.38 15.19 -9.45
CA GLY A 157 1.43 16.14 -9.82
C GLY A 157 2.15 16.81 -8.65
N GLU A 158 1.76 16.53 -7.41
CA GLU A 158 2.47 16.97 -6.20
C GLU A 158 3.58 15.97 -5.85
N LEU A 159 4.73 16.48 -5.41
CA LEU A 159 5.84 15.65 -5.00
C LEU A 159 5.59 15.08 -3.60
N LEU A 160 5.36 13.77 -3.50
CA LEU A 160 5.23 13.06 -2.23
C LEU A 160 6.60 12.74 -1.63
N LEU A 161 7.48 12.18 -2.46
CA LEU A 161 8.79 11.71 -2.04
C LEU A 161 9.81 11.97 -3.15
N MET A 162 11.00 12.38 -2.77
CA MET A 162 12.14 12.50 -3.67
C MET A 162 13.32 11.74 -3.09
N CYS A 163 13.60 10.58 -3.69
CA CYS A 163 14.74 9.76 -3.34
C CYS A 163 15.93 10.11 -4.25
N ARG A 164 17.12 10.21 -3.66
CA ARG A 164 18.38 10.47 -4.38
C ARG A 164 19.50 9.70 -3.72
N GLY A 165 20.45 9.26 -4.52
CA GLY A 165 21.68 8.65 -4.07
C GLY A 165 21.73 7.14 -4.32
N GLU A 166 22.44 6.45 -3.44
CA GLU A 166 22.63 5.02 -3.42
C GLU A 166 21.41 4.34 -2.77
N TRP A 167 20.90 3.32 -3.45
CA TRP A 167 19.92 2.39 -2.95
C TRP A 167 20.64 1.10 -2.67
N ASP A 168 20.54 0.58 -1.47
CA ASP A 168 21.30 -0.59 -1.03
C ASP A 168 20.39 -1.69 -0.47
N GLY A 169 20.95 -2.58 0.37
CA GLY A 169 20.19 -3.66 0.99
C GLY A 169 18.99 -3.17 1.82
N ALA A 170 19.08 -2.01 2.48
CA ALA A 170 17.98 -1.43 3.24
C ALA A 170 16.81 -1.05 2.33
N GLU A 171 17.06 -0.32 1.25
CA GLU A 171 15.97 0.01 0.33
C GLU A 171 15.47 -1.19 -0.45
N LEU A 172 16.32 -2.17 -0.79
CA LEU A 172 15.87 -3.42 -1.41
C LEU A 172 14.83 -4.12 -0.53
N ARG A 173 15.04 -4.14 0.79
CA ARG A 173 14.09 -4.67 1.79
C ARG A 173 12.82 -3.85 1.85
N LEU A 174 12.92 -2.52 1.85
CA LEU A 174 11.76 -1.65 1.87
C LEU A 174 10.89 -1.82 0.61
N VAL A 175 11.50 -1.84 -0.57
CA VAL A 175 10.79 -2.04 -1.84
C VAL A 175 10.15 -3.42 -1.89
N TRP A 176 10.85 -4.47 -1.42
CA TRP A 176 10.26 -5.80 -1.28
C TRP A 176 9.05 -5.82 -0.35
N GLY A 177 9.17 -5.15 0.81
CA GLY A 177 8.06 -4.95 1.74
C GLY A 177 6.87 -4.22 1.11
N ILE A 178 7.11 -3.16 0.32
CA ILE A 178 6.05 -2.45 -0.41
C ILE A 178 5.30 -3.43 -1.33
N GLY A 179 5.99 -4.32 -2.04
CA GLY A 179 5.35 -5.35 -2.85
C GLY A 179 4.39 -6.24 -2.06
N HIS A 180 4.82 -6.69 -0.88
CA HIS A 180 4.01 -7.46 0.04
C HIS A 180 2.82 -6.66 0.59
N LEU A 181 2.98 -5.37 0.89
CA LEU A 181 1.85 -4.51 1.25
C LEU A 181 0.81 -4.46 0.14
N LEU A 182 1.24 -4.24 -1.10
CA LEU A 182 0.34 -4.18 -2.26
C LEU A 182 -0.39 -5.51 -2.46
N MET A 183 0.32 -6.63 -2.38
CA MET A 183 -0.28 -7.97 -2.46
C MET A 183 -1.29 -8.21 -1.33
N GLY A 184 -0.98 -7.82 -0.11
CA GLY A 184 -1.87 -7.92 1.04
C GLY A 184 -3.18 -7.16 0.81
N VAL A 185 -3.09 -5.89 0.44
CA VAL A 185 -4.25 -5.04 0.13
C VAL A 185 -5.08 -5.63 -1.01
N VAL A 186 -4.44 -6.01 -2.12
CA VAL A 186 -5.12 -6.59 -3.28
C VAL A 186 -5.85 -7.88 -2.91
N HIS A 187 -5.22 -8.77 -2.15
CA HIS A 187 -5.85 -10.01 -1.71
C HIS A 187 -7.04 -9.74 -0.78
N THR A 188 -6.95 -8.78 0.13
CA THR A 188 -8.11 -8.33 0.91
C THR A 188 -9.23 -7.84 0.00
N LEU A 189 -8.95 -6.93 -0.93
CA LEU A 189 -9.96 -6.37 -1.84
C LEU A 189 -10.64 -7.45 -2.71
N LEU A 190 -9.88 -8.42 -3.22
CA LEU A 190 -10.41 -9.53 -4.02
C LEU A 190 -11.14 -10.57 -3.16
N GLY A 191 -10.78 -10.67 -1.88
CA GLY A 191 -11.39 -11.59 -0.94
C GLY A 191 -12.73 -11.11 -0.39
N THR A 192 -13.02 -9.82 -0.53
CA THR A 192 -14.22 -9.16 0.02
C THR A 192 -15.19 -8.78 -1.10
N ASP A 193 -16.49 -8.94 -0.88
CA ASP A 193 -17.52 -8.37 -1.74
C ASP A 193 -17.64 -6.86 -1.46
N LEU A 194 -17.23 -6.06 -2.44
CA LEU A 194 -17.21 -4.59 -2.36
C LEU A 194 -18.33 -3.97 -3.17
N ASN A 195 -19.40 -4.71 -3.47
CA ASN A 195 -20.59 -4.15 -4.10
C ASN A 195 -21.42 -3.43 -3.04
N PHE A 196 -21.57 -2.12 -3.19
CA PHE A 196 -22.43 -1.29 -2.35
C PHE A 196 -22.99 -0.09 -3.12
N ASP A 197 -24.02 0.54 -2.57
CA ASP A 197 -24.57 1.81 -3.05
C ASP A 197 -23.77 2.97 -2.44
N ILE A 198 -23.03 3.74 -3.23
CA ILE A 198 -22.30 4.93 -2.73
C ILE A 198 -23.21 6.16 -2.61
N GLY A 199 -24.45 6.08 -3.11
CA GLY A 199 -25.45 7.15 -3.10
C GLY A 199 -25.65 7.82 -1.74
N PRO A 200 -25.74 7.10 -0.60
CA PRO A 200 -25.87 7.73 0.72
C PRO A 200 -24.73 8.68 1.07
N ILE A 201 -23.47 8.33 0.73
CA ILE A 201 -22.30 9.18 0.96
C ILE A 201 -22.31 10.39 0.03
N LEU A 202 -22.71 10.20 -1.23
CA LEU A 202 -22.86 11.28 -2.21
C LEU A 202 -23.98 12.27 -1.88
N ALA A 203 -24.99 11.83 -1.14
CA ALA A 203 -26.09 12.68 -0.70
C ALA A 203 -25.71 13.59 0.48
N LEU A 204 -24.54 13.37 1.10
CA LEU A 204 -24.06 14.21 2.19
C LEU A 204 -23.75 15.62 1.66
N PRO A 205 -24.08 16.68 2.43
CA PRO A 205 -23.82 18.06 2.05
C PRO A 205 -22.34 18.44 2.25
N ILE A 206 -21.42 17.58 1.81
CA ILE A 206 -19.97 17.75 1.96
C ILE A 206 -19.40 18.28 0.66
N ASP A 207 -18.57 19.32 0.77
CA ASP A 207 -17.60 19.64 -0.25
C ASP A 207 -16.33 18.81 0.01
N PHE A 208 -16.22 17.66 -0.66
CA PHE A 208 -15.08 16.75 -0.49
C PHE A 208 -13.76 17.40 -0.86
N GLU A 209 -13.74 18.33 -1.81
CA GLU A 209 -12.54 19.07 -2.17
C GLU A 209 -12.10 20.00 -1.02
N SER A 210 -13.05 20.70 -0.39
CA SER A 210 -12.76 21.50 0.81
C SER A 210 -12.32 20.63 1.99
N LEU A 211 -12.95 19.46 2.20
CA LEU A 211 -12.58 18.52 3.26
C LEU A 211 -11.14 18.01 3.10
N LEU A 212 -10.72 17.68 1.87
CA LEU A 212 -9.37 17.20 1.59
C LEU A 212 -8.31 18.31 1.73
N ASN A 213 -8.64 19.54 1.35
CA ASN A 213 -7.70 20.66 1.37
C ASN A 213 -7.58 21.33 2.75
N ASP A 214 -8.68 21.41 3.51
CA ASP A 214 -8.71 21.98 4.87
C ASP A 214 -9.73 21.23 5.74
N PRO A 215 -9.34 20.10 6.35
CA PRO A 215 -10.21 19.33 7.23
C PRO A 215 -10.72 20.12 8.44
N THR A 216 -10.03 21.22 8.82
CA THR A 216 -10.41 22.06 9.96
C THR A 216 -11.55 23.02 9.63
N SER A 217 -11.83 23.22 8.34
CA SER A 217 -12.93 24.06 7.87
C SER A 217 -14.31 23.39 8.02
N VAL A 218 -14.33 22.08 8.25
CA VAL A 218 -15.55 21.27 8.32
C VAL A 218 -16.11 21.25 9.73
N ASP A 219 -17.42 21.52 9.87
CA ASP A 219 -18.12 21.33 11.14
C ASP A 219 -18.35 19.84 11.38
N TRP A 220 -17.36 19.18 11.98
CA TRP A 220 -17.41 17.75 12.30
C TRP A 220 -18.58 17.39 13.21
N ALA A 221 -19.08 18.31 14.04
CA ALA A 221 -20.22 18.02 14.91
C ALA A 221 -21.53 17.91 14.10
N GLU A 222 -21.66 18.66 13.00
CA GLU A 222 -22.78 18.54 12.06
C GLU A 222 -22.58 17.36 11.09
N LEU A 223 -21.35 17.15 10.62
CA LEU A 223 -21.08 16.16 9.59
C LEU A 223 -21.05 14.73 10.12
N PHE A 224 -20.45 14.50 11.29
CA PHE A 224 -20.19 13.16 11.80
C PHE A 224 -21.46 12.30 11.93
N PRO A 225 -22.60 12.79 12.48
CA PRO A 225 -23.84 12.02 12.51
C PRO A 225 -24.34 11.63 11.12
N LEU A 226 -24.27 12.56 10.14
CA LEU A 226 -24.70 12.28 8.77
C LEU A 226 -23.83 11.20 8.11
N LEU A 227 -22.52 11.23 8.37
CA LEU A 227 -21.60 10.20 7.89
C LEU A 227 -21.92 8.83 8.53
N VAL A 228 -22.20 8.79 9.83
CA VAL A 228 -22.61 7.56 10.53
C VAL A 228 -23.90 6.99 9.94
N ASP A 229 -24.92 7.84 9.71
CA ASP A 229 -26.17 7.46 9.06
C ASP A 229 -25.95 6.87 7.66
N ALA A 230 -25.13 7.54 6.83
CA ALA A 230 -24.82 7.09 5.48
C ALA A 230 -24.08 5.74 5.48
N LEU A 231 -23.12 5.54 6.39
CA LEU A 231 -22.41 4.27 6.52
C LEU A 231 -23.32 3.14 7.01
N LEU A 232 -24.24 3.42 7.93
CA LEU A 232 -25.24 2.46 8.37
C LEU A 232 -26.19 2.08 7.23
N GLU A 233 -26.64 3.04 6.43
CA GLU A 233 -27.46 2.78 5.25
C GLU A 233 -26.75 1.86 4.26
N ILE A 234 -25.46 2.12 3.99
CA ILE A 234 -24.62 1.28 3.12
C ILE A 234 -24.48 -0.14 3.66
N LEU A 235 -24.11 -0.28 4.94
CA LEU A 235 -23.86 -1.60 5.55
C LEU A 235 -25.12 -2.44 5.68
N THR A 236 -26.29 -1.80 5.77
CA THR A 236 -27.58 -2.47 5.96
C THR A 236 -28.46 -2.49 4.71
N ASP A 237 -27.95 -2.06 3.54
CA ASP A 237 -28.74 -2.05 2.30
C ASP A 237 -29.16 -3.48 1.90
N PRO A 238 -30.47 -3.78 1.84
CA PRO A 238 -30.96 -5.09 1.44
C PRO A 238 -30.66 -5.46 -0.03
N ASP A 239 -30.35 -4.50 -0.89
CA ASP A 239 -29.94 -4.74 -2.28
C ASP A 239 -28.47 -5.19 -2.38
N TYR A 240 -27.65 -4.90 -1.36
CA TYR A 240 -26.24 -5.29 -1.24
C TYR A 240 -25.98 -6.09 0.05
N PRO A 241 -26.69 -7.21 0.28
CA PRO A 241 -26.63 -7.93 1.55
C PRO A 241 -25.23 -8.53 1.80
N ASN A 242 -24.48 -8.77 0.73
CA ASN A 242 -23.15 -9.35 0.79
C ASN A 242 -22.03 -8.33 0.95
N PHE A 243 -22.30 -7.02 0.96
CA PHE A 243 -21.23 -6.02 1.15
C PHE A 243 -20.40 -6.35 2.39
N LEU A 244 -19.07 -6.38 2.24
CA LEU A 244 -18.05 -6.80 3.21
C LEU A 244 -18.03 -8.30 3.57
N LEU A 245 -18.88 -9.13 2.98
CA LEU A 245 -18.78 -10.58 3.11
C LEU A 245 -17.67 -11.14 2.22
N LEU A 246 -17.22 -12.37 2.51
CA LEU A 246 -16.18 -13.01 1.70
C LEU A 246 -16.73 -13.46 0.36
N THR A 247 -15.90 -13.32 -0.67
CA THR A 247 -16.09 -13.97 -1.97
C THR A 247 -15.88 -15.50 -1.85
N PRO A 248 -16.23 -16.32 -2.85
CA PRO A 248 -16.02 -17.78 -2.79
C PRO A 248 -14.58 -18.21 -2.47
N ASP A 249 -13.59 -17.44 -2.96
CA ASP A 249 -12.17 -17.66 -2.71
C ASP A 249 -11.64 -16.80 -1.55
N GLY A 250 -12.52 -16.02 -0.90
CA GLY A 250 -12.15 -14.96 0.04
C GLY A 250 -11.37 -15.45 1.24
N ARG A 251 -11.67 -16.65 1.76
CA ARG A 251 -10.91 -17.23 2.88
C ARG A 251 -9.44 -17.45 2.53
N GLU A 252 -9.15 -18.00 1.36
CA GLU A 252 -7.77 -18.25 0.91
C GLU A 252 -7.04 -16.93 0.65
N LEU A 253 -7.74 -15.98 0.03
CA LEU A 253 -7.20 -14.64 -0.22
C LEU A 253 -6.90 -13.90 1.08
N TYR A 254 -7.76 -13.94 2.10
CA TYR A 254 -7.48 -13.35 3.41
C TYR A 254 -6.32 -14.04 4.12
N SER A 255 -6.28 -15.38 4.15
CA SER A 255 -5.15 -16.10 4.76
C SER A 255 -3.82 -15.69 4.12
N THR A 256 -3.81 -15.53 2.79
CA THR A 256 -2.65 -15.01 2.06
C THR A 256 -2.39 -13.55 2.41
N ALA A 257 -3.42 -12.69 2.41
CA ALA A 257 -3.30 -11.28 2.75
C ALA A 257 -2.65 -11.05 4.13
N GLY A 258 -3.02 -11.85 5.14
CA GLY A 258 -2.41 -11.77 6.47
C GLY A 258 -0.91 -12.03 6.44
N ILE A 259 -0.47 -13.07 5.72
CA ILE A 259 0.97 -13.37 5.54
C ILE A 259 1.70 -12.23 4.83
N GLU A 260 1.11 -11.72 3.75
CA GLU A 260 1.68 -10.61 2.96
C GLU A 260 1.82 -9.33 3.82
N LEU A 261 0.81 -8.98 4.61
CA LEU A 261 0.87 -7.83 5.53
C LEU A 261 1.90 -8.05 6.66
N GLY A 262 2.02 -9.28 7.17
CA GLY A 262 3.05 -9.64 8.14
C GLY A 262 4.47 -9.50 7.59
N LEU A 263 4.68 -9.90 6.32
CA LEU A 263 5.95 -9.75 5.61
C LEU A 263 6.29 -8.29 5.34
N PHE A 264 5.33 -7.46 4.96
CA PHE A 264 5.54 -6.01 4.86
C PHE A 264 6.05 -5.43 6.19
N CYS A 265 5.37 -5.74 7.29
CA CYS A 265 5.75 -5.24 8.61
C CYS A 265 7.15 -5.73 9.03
N SER A 266 7.48 -7.00 8.79
CA SER A 266 8.81 -7.56 9.07
C SER A 266 9.89 -6.86 8.24
N SER A 267 9.65 -6.67 6.94
CA SER A 267 10.60 -6.02 6.02
C SER A 267 10.89 -4.58 6.40
N ALA A 268 9.91 -3.82 6.91
CA ALA A 268 10.12 -2.46 7.38
C ALA A 268 11.05 -2.41 8.63
N VAL A 269 10.87 -3.35 9.56
CA VAL A 269 11.72 -3.50 10.75
C VAL A 269 13.13 -3.95 10.35
N GLU A 270 13.24 -4.92 9.44
CA GLU A 270 14.52 -5.42 8.95
C GLU A 270 15.31 -4.37 8.16
N ALA A 271 14.65 -3.60 7.30
CA ALA A 271 15.28 -2.49 6.57
C ALA A 271 15.90 -1.48 7.55
N THR A 272 15.19 -1.15 8.63
CA THR A 272 15.71 -0.25 9.68
C THR A 272 16.95 -0.81 10.36
N HIS A 273 16.92 -2.10 10.71
CA HIS A 273 18.08 -2.75 11.30
C HIS A 273 19.26 -2.81 10.33
N PHE A 274 18.99 -2.84 9.02
CA PHE A 274 20.01 -2.78 7.98
C PHE A 274 20.70 -1.41 7.96
N VAL A 275 19.91 -0.32 7.89
CA VAL A 275 20.40 1.07 7.99
C VAL A 275 21.28 1.27 9.24
N MET A 276 20.83 0.78 10.39
CA MET A 276 21.60 0.90 11.64
C MET A 276 22.84 -0.02 11.70
N GLY A 277 22.89 -1.03 10.84
CA GLY A 277 23.99 -1.99 10.74
C GLY A 277 25.06 -1.61 9.71
N GLU A 278 24.76 -0.65 8.83
CA GLU A 278 25.66 -0.14 7.79
C GLU A 278 26.87 0.60 8.38
N THR A 279 27.97 0.60 7.61
CA THR A 279 29.26 1.17 8.05
C THR A 279 29.98 1.97 6.97
N ASP A 280 29.38 2.07 5.81
CA ASP A 280 29.78 2.83 4.64
C ASP A 280 29.29 4.28 4.74
N PRO A 281 29.72 5.17 3.83
CA PRO A 281 29.35 6.58 3.89
C PRO A 281 27.84 6.77 3.82
N GLN A 282 27.28 7.31 4.91
CA GLN A 282 25.83 7.48 5.00
C GLN A 282 25.30 8.71 4.27
N ASN A 283 26.14 9.46 3.56
CA ASN A 283 25.74 10.75 2.99
C ASN A 283 25.11 10.62 1.61
N ASP A 284 25.25 9.46 0.99
CA ASP A 284 24.77 9.08 -0.33
C ASP A 284 23.57 8.15 -0.29
N ASP A 285 23.21 7.54 0.85
CA ASP A 285 22.05 6.63 0.90
C ASP A 285 20.70 7.35 0.81
N VAL A 286 19.70 6.66 0.26
CA VAL A 286 18.33 7.18 0.20
C VAL A 286 17.73 7.30 1.60
N ILE A 287 17.90 6.26 2.42
CA ILE A 287 17.61 6.25 3.86
C ILE A 287 18.93 5.99 4.58
N GLY A 288 19.24 6.78 5.60
CA GLY A 288 20.51 6.61 6.32
C GLY A 288 20.45 7.22 7.71
N TYR A 289 21.60 7.35 8.36
CA TYR A 289 21.73 8.10 9.61
C TYR A 289 22.78 9.20 9.54
N VAL A 290 22.67 10.17 10.45
CA VAL A 290 23.64 11.25 10.61
C VAL A 290 24.64 10.85 11.68
N ASP A 291 25.78 10.33 11.26
CA ASP A 291 26.91 10.00 12.16
C ASP A 291 27.50 11.27 12.78
N VAL A 292 27.04 11.63 13.98
CA VAL A 292 27.45 12.88 14.65
C VAL A 292 28.91 12.81 15.11
N ASN A 293 29.43 11.61 15.38
CA ASN A 293 30.75 11.43 15.98
C ASN A 293 31.85 10.99 14.98
N GLY A 294 31.46 10.67 13.75
CA GLY A 294 32.35 10.37 12.62
C GLY A 294 33.01 9.00 12.72
N ASN A 295 32.42 8.01 13.39
CA ASN A 295 32.97 6.66 13.53
C ASN A 295 32.52 5.69 12.41
N GLY A 296 31.64 6.12 11.51
CA GLY A 296 31.05 5.34 10.43
C GLY A 296 30.14 4.23 10.93
N ARG A 297 29.41 4.44 12.04
CA ARG A 297 28.45 3.52 12.63
C ARG A 297 27.31 4.30 13.26
N TYR A 298 26.13 3.70 13.27
CA TYR A 298 25.02 4.25 14.02
C TYR A 298 25.29 4.12 15.53
N ASP A 299 25.17 5.22 16.26
CA ASP A 299 25.17 5.26 17.71
C ASP A 299 23.83 5.75 18.27
N GLU A 300 23.54 5.37 19.51
CA GLU A 300 22.36 5.86 20.23
C GLU A 300 22.41 7.40 20.32
N GLY A 301 21.43 8.04 19.68
CA GLY A 301 21.32 9.50 19.58
C GLY A 301 21.64 10.09 18.19
N ASP A 302 22.10 9.27 17.23
CA ASP A 302 22.20 9.70 15.84
C ASP A 302 20.80 9.86 15.21
N SER A 303 20.61 10.93 14.44
CA SER A 303 19.35 11.19 13.72
C SER A 303 19.23 10.31 12.49
N VAL A 304 18.02 9.87 12.15
CA VAL A 304 17.73 9.20 10.88
C VAL A 304 17.47 10.25 9.80
N ARG A 305 17.96 9.98 8.59
CA ARG A 305 17.67 10.73 7.39
C ARG A 305 16.70 9.92 6.53
N LEU A 306 15.58 10.55 6.19
CA LEU A 306 14.60 10.07 5.23
C LEU A 306 14.69 10.86 3.91
N PRO A 307 14.09 10.35 2.82
CA PRO A 307 14.04 11.09 1.56
C PRO A 307 13.30 12.44 1.70
N GLU A 308 13.56 13.36 0.78
CA GLU A 308 12.88 14.66 0.73
C GLU A 308 11.35 14.45 0.54
N PRO A 309 10.47 15.27 1.16
CA PRO A 309 10.78 16.51 1.90
C PRO A 309 11.15 16.31 3.37
N ASN A 310 11.11 15.07 3.89
CA ASN A 310 11.28 14.79 5.32
C ASN A 310 12.70 15.10 5.82
N GLY A 311 13.72 14.71 5.05
CA GLY A 311 15.12 15.03 5.37
C GLY A 311 15.60 14.39 6.69
N VAL A 312 16.43 15.11 7.45
CA VAL A 312 16.92 14.65 8.75
C VAL A 312 15.85 14.88 9.81
N LEU A 313 15.45 13.80 10.47
CA LEU A 313 14.46 13.86 11.55
C LEU A 313 15.05 14.55 12.79
N ASP A 314 14.24 15.38 13.43
CA ASP A 314 14.51 15.88 14.77
C ASP A 314 14.21 14.81 15.83
N GLU A 315 14.33 15.16 17.11
CA GLU A 315 14.11 14.24 18.24
C GLU A 315 12.69 13.66 18.21
N ASP A 316 11.67 14.50 18.01
CA ASP A 316 10.26 14.10 17.95
C ASP A 316 9.97 13.19 16.74
N GLY A 317 10.51 13.54 15.56
CA GLY A 317 10.39 12.72 14.36
C GLY A 317 11.06 11.35 14.52
N PHE A 318 12.20 11.30 15.19
CA PHE A 318 12.91 10.06 15.50
C PHE A 318 12.16 9.20 16.52
N GLU A 319 11.59 9.78 17.58
CA GLU A 319 10.73 9.06 18.53
C GLU A 319 9.50 8.47 17.82
N THR A 320 8.87 9.25 16.93
CA THR A 320 7.72 8.80 16.12
C THR A 320 8.10 7.62 15.24
N LEU A 321 9.26 7.68 14.58
CA LEU A 321 9.76 6.61 13.73
C LEU A 321 10.01 5.32 14.53
N TRP A 322 10.60 5.41 15.72
CA TRP A 322 10.80 4.25 16.60
C TRP A 322 9.50 3.65 17.11
N ALA A 323 8.54 4.49 17.46
CA ALA A 323 7.22 4.04 17.87
C ALA A 323 6.51 3.30 16.72
N LEU A 324 6.67 3.77 15.48
CA LEU A 324 6.18 3.09 14.28
C LEU A 324 6.86 1.73 14.09
N PHE A 325 8.19 1.63 14.27
CA PHE A 325 8.88 0.33 14.16
C PHE A 325 8.49 -0.66 15.24
N TYR A 326 8.32 -0.18 16.48
CA TYR A 326 7.74 -0.99 17.55
C TYR A 326 6.37 -1.54 17.10
N LEU A 327 5.49 -0.67 16.60
CA LEU A 327 4.17 -1.06 16.12
C LEU A 327 4.25 -2.10 14.98
N MET A 328 5.11 -1.88 13.98
CA MET A 328 5.30 -2.81 12.87
C MET A 328 5.80 -4.18 13.35
N ASN A 329 6.72 -4.23 14.31
CA ASN A 329 7.19 -5.48 14.89
C ASN A 329 6.05 -6.25 15.61
N ARG A 330 5.20 -5.53 16.36
CA ARG A 330 4.02 -6.11 17.01
C ARG A 330 3.01 -6.63 15.99
N LEU A 331 2.72 -5.84 14.95
CA LEU A 331 1.81 -6.22 13.88
C LEU A 331 2.33 -7.43 13.10
N SER A 332 3.62 -7.48 12.76
CA SER A 332 4.21 -8.62 12.04
C SER A 332 3.98 -9.94 12.78
N SER A 333 4.28 -9.96 14.08
CA SER A 333 4.04 -11.16 14.92
C SER A 333 2.55 -11.53 14.94
N ALA A 334 1.68 -10.54 15.13
CA ALA A 334 0.24 -10.76 15.17
C ALA A 334 -0.35 -11.25 13.83
N PHE A 335 0.15 -10.78 12.70
CA PHE A 335 -0.25 -11.27 11.37
C PHE A 335 0.22 -12.69 11.11
N PHE A 336 1.41 -13.04 11.60
CA PHE A 336 1.98 -14.39 11.45
C PHE A 336 1.41 -15.41 12.42
N ASP A 337 0.71 -15.00 13.48
CA ASP A 337 0.08 -15.91 14.44
C ASP A 337 -0.80 -16.94 13.72
N THR A 338 -0.61 -18.22 14.07
CA THR A 338 -1.25 -19.41 13.49
C THR A 338 -0.85 -19.76 12.05
N THR A 339 0.12 -19.05 11.47
CA THR A 339 0.67 -19.35 10.14
C THR A 339 1.94 -20.20 10.22
N TYR A 340 2.52 -20.55 9.07
CA TYR A 340 3.84 -21.21 9.03
C TYR A 340 5.01 -20.27 9.28
N MET A 341 4.77 -18.95 9.29
CA MET A 341 5.74 -17.89 9.59
C MET A 341 5.68 -17.43 11.05
N ASP A 342 4.77 -18.02 11.85
CA ASP A 342 4.59 -17.71 13.26
C ASP A 342 5.91 -17.88 14.04
N PRO A 343 6.44 -16.81 14.68
CA PRO A 343 7.65 -16.91 15.49
C PRO A 343 7.45 -17.70 16.79
N HIS A 344 6.21 -17.78 17.29
CA HIS A 344 5.85 -18.46 18.54
C HIS A 344 4.67 -19.43 18.34
N PRO A 345 4.80 -20.49 17.51
CA PRO A 345 3.68 -21.35 17.09
C PRO A 345 3.01 -22.17 18.20
N THR A 346 3.45 -22.02 19.45
CA THR A 346 2.89 -22.68 20.64
C THR A 346 2.17 -21.71 21.58
N GLU A 347 2.26 -20.41 21.35
CA GLU A 347 1.73 -19.35 22.20
C GLU A 347 0.98 -18.33 21.32
N PRO A 348 -0.23 -17.86 21.71
CA PRO A 348 -0.91 -16.80 20.95
C PRO A 348 -0.09 -15.51 20.94
N ASP A 349 -0.06 -14.83 19.79
CA ASP A 349 0.63 -13.55 19.59
C ASP A 349 -0.36 -12.42 19.26
N PRO A 350 -1.32 -12.10 20.15
CA PRO A 350 -2.30 -11.07 19.85
C PRO A 350 -1.64 -9.69 19.76
N PHE A 351 -2.23 -8.85 18.91
CA PHE A 351 -1.92 -7.42 18.90
C PHE A 351 -2.68 -6.74 20.05
N TYR A 352 -2.00 -6.06 20.96
CA TYR A 352 -2.71 -5.36 22.03
C TYR A 352 -3.04 -3.94 21.60
N LEU A 353 -4.25 -3.45 21.87
CA LEU A 353 -4.62 -2.06 21.56
C LEU A 353 -3.66 -1.05 22.23
N SER A 354 -3.09 -1.39 23.39
CA SER A 354 -2.05 -0.61 24.06
C SER A 354 -0.72 -0.52 23.30
N ASP A 355 -0.46 -1.38 22.31
CA ASP A 355 0.74 -1.32 21.46
C ASP A 355 0.75 -0.06 20.57
N LEU A 356 -0.38 0.63 20.41
CA LEU A 356 -0.47 1.94 19.75
C LEU A 356 -0.01 3.11 20.64
N ASN A 357 0.05 2.93 21.97
CA ASN A 357 0.35 4.02 22.90
C ASN A 357 1.68 4.74 22.63
N PRO A 358 2.79 4.06 22.32
CA PRO A 358 4.05 4.75 21.98
C PRO A 358 3.89 5.69 20.79
N LEU A 359 3.16 5.27 19.74
CA LEU A 359 2.97 6.07 18.54
C LEU A 359 2.04 7.26 18.80
N ILE A 360 0.96 7.05 19.55
CA ILE A 360 0.05 8.13 19.95
C ILE A 360 0.79 9.17 20.80
N ALA A 361 1.60 8.72 21.76
CA ALA A 361 2.39 9.61 22.60
C ALA A 361 3.37 10.46 21.76
N ALA A 362 4.04 9.84 20.79
CA ALA A 362 4.97 10.55 19.91
C ALA A 362 4.27 11.54 18.96
N LEU A 363 3.09 11.20 18.44
CA LEU A 363 2.34 12.07 17.52
C LEU A 363 1.62 13.24 18.19
N LEU A 364 1.15 13.06 19.43
CA LEU A 364 0.29 14.03 20.11
C LEU A 364 1.00 14.82 21.23
N ASP A 365 2.23 14.45 21.60
CA ASP A 365 2.93 14.99 22.79
C ASP A 365 2.06 14.91 24.07
N GLU A 366 1.17 13.92 24.12
CA GLU A 366 0.20 13.73 25.19
C GLU A 366 0.33 12.34 25.83
N ASN A 367 0.86 12.30 27.04
CA ASN A 367 0.88 11.10 27.90
C ASN A 367 -0.51 10.75 28.48
N ALA A 368 -1.57 11.47 28.10
CA ALA A 368 -2.88 11.41 28.76
C ALA A 368 -3.79 10.29 28.23
N PHE A 369 -3.54 9.78 27.02
CA PHE A 369 -4.40 8.78 26.38
C PHE A 369 -3.75 7.38 26.44
N GLY A 370 -3.99 6.66 27.54
CA GLY A 370 -3.52 5.27 27.69
C GLY A 370 -4.56 4.28 27.21
N LEU A 371 -4.42 3.78 25.98
CA LEU A 371 -5.25 2.69 25.47
C LEU A 371 -5.06 1.44 26.33
N PRO A 372 -6.15 0.72 26.65
CA PRO A 372 -6.10 -0.48 27.46
C PRO A 372 -5.42 -1.66 26.71
N PRO A 373 -4.84 -2.62 27.43
CA PRO A 373 -4.21 -3.81 26.84
C PRO A 373 -5.26 -4.85 26.43
N ILE A 374 -6.18 -4.48 25.56
CA ILE A 374 -7.20 -5.39 25.02
C ILE A 374 -6.57 -6.15 23.85
N PRO A 375 -6.55 -7.50 23.87
CA PRO A 375 -5.99 -8.29 22.77
C PRO A 375 -6.88 -8.24 21.53
N ILE A 376 -6.26 -8.15 20.36
CA ILE A 376 -6.85 -8.23 19.03
C ILE A 376 -6.18 -9.42 18.32
N GLU A 377 -6.95 -10.46 18.05
CA GLU A 377 -6.48 -11.71 17.43
C GLU A 377 -6.37 -11.57 15.89
N ILE A 378 -5.42 -10.74 15.43
CA ILE A 378 -5.25 -10.42 14.00
C ILE A 378 -4.98 -11.67 13.15
N GLY A 379 -3.99 -12.48 13.50
CA GLY A 379 -3.61 -13.68 12.74
C GLY A 379 -4.75 -14.69 12.63
N PRO A 380 -5.35 -15.13 13.75
CA PRO A 380 -6.53 -15.99 13.73
C PRO A 380 -7.68 -15.43 12.87
N TYR A 381 -7.89 -14.12 12.91
CA TYR A 381 -8.88 -13.44 12.08
C TYR A 381 -8.55 -13.57 10.57
N PHE A 382 -7.31 -13.36 10.13
CA PHE A 382 -6.95 -13.54 8.71
C PHE A 382 -6.93 -15.01 8.27
N GLN A 383 -6.62 -15.95 9.17
CA GLN A 383 -6.61 -17.39 8.85
C GLN A 383 -8.01 -18.02 8.80
N ASN A 384 -8.92 -17.55 9.64
CA ASN A 384 -10.32 -17.98 9.66
C ASN A 384 -11.26 -16.78 9.75
N PRO A 385 -11.34 -15.95 8.68
CA PRO A 385 -12.14 -14.74 8.67
C PRO A 385 -13.61 -15.06 8.89
N ALA A 386 -14.23 -14.30 9.80
CA ALA A 386 -15.65 -14.27 10.07
C ALA A 386 -16.21 -12.92 9.60
N PRO A 387 -16.36 -12.71 8.28
CA PRO A 387 -16.72 -11.41 7.73
C PRO A 387 -18.13 -10.95 8.15
N GLU A 388 -19.04 -11.89 8.43
CA GLU A 388 -20.36 -11.59 8.99
C GLU A 388 -20.22 -10.94 10.38
N GLU A 389 -19.26 -11.41 11.18
CA GLU A 389 -18.98 -10.86 12.51
C GLU A 389 -18.37 -9.47 12.40
N ILE A 390 -17.50 -9.20 11.42
CA ILE A 390 -16.99 -7.83 11.20
C ILE A 390 -18.07 -6.90 10.72
N LYS A 391 -18.85 -7.32 9.72
CA LYS A 391 -19.94 -6.49 9.21
C LYS A 391 -20.89 -6.13 10.35
N GLN A 392 -21.23 -7.11 11.19
CA GLN A 392 -22.07 -6.88 12.35
C GLN A 392 -21.38 -5.98 13.39
N PHE A 393 -20.11 -6.19 13.68
CA PHE A 393 -19.32 -5.32 14.55
C PHE A 393 -19.32 -3.87 14.06
N LEU A 394 -19.11 -3.63 12.76
CA LEU A 394 -19.13 -2.28 12.17
C LEU A 394 -20.51 -1.64 12.31
N ILE A 395 -21.58 -2.40 12.08
CA ILE A 395 -22.95 -1.93 12.29
C ILE A 395 -23.15 -1.56 13.77
N ASP A 396 -22.82 -2.45 14.70
CA ASP A 396 -22.98 -2.23 16.13
C ASP A 396 -22.13 -1.04 16.61
N PHE A 397 -20.92 -0.89 16.09
CA PHE A 397 -20.00 0.21 16.36
C PHE A 397 -20.58 1.55 15.90
N LEU A 398 -21.07 1.62 14.65
CA LEU A 398 -21.71 2.82 14.13
C LEU A 398 -23.01 3.15 14.90
N MET A 399 -23.77 2.13 15.30
CA MET A 399 -24.95 2.32 16.17
C MET A 399 -24.58 2.84 17.57
N CYS A 400 -23.38 2.54 18.07
CA CYS A 400 -22.85 3.16 19.29
C CYS A 400 -22.42 4.61 19.05
N LEU A 401 -21.81 4.92 17.90
CA LEU A 401 -21.41 6.28 17.53
C LEU A 401 -22.60 7.21 17.26
N ASP A 402 -23.74 6.65 16.84
CA ASP A 402 -24.99 7.38 16.61
C ASP A 402 -25.70 7.84 17.91
N LYS A 403 -25.13 7.53 19.09
CA LYS A 403 -25.71 7.97 20.36
C LYS A 403 -25.46 9.47 20.58
N GLU A 404 -26.54 10.25 20.76
CA GLU A 404 -26.45 11.69 21.03
C GLU A 404 -25.71 12.02 22.34
N ASP A 405 -25.85 11.19 23.38
CA ASP A 405 -25.17 11.41 24.66
C ASP A 405 -23.74 10.79 24.64
N PRO A 406 -22.67 11.58 24.83
CA PRO A 406 -21.31 11.07 24.79
C PRO A 406 -21.01 9.99 25.84
N THR A 407 -21.69 10.03 26.99
CA THR A 407 -21.51 9.02 28.04
C THR A 407 -22.13 7.70 27.62
N GLU A 408 -23.33 7.73 27.01
CA GLU A 408 -23.97 6.55 26.42
C GLU A 408 -23.16 5.99 25.26
N MET A 409 -22.63 6.84 24.37
CA MET A 409 -21.73 6.44 23.28
C MET A 409 -20.50 5.69 23.84
N ILE A 410 -19.78 6.30 24.79
CA ILE A 410 -18.58 5.69 25.38
C ILE A 410 -18.91 4.36 26.07
N ASN A 411 -19.99 4.30 26.85
CA ASN A 411 -20.38 3.06 27.51
C ASN A 411 -20.74 1.96 26.50
N CYS A 412 -21.47 2.31 25.42
CA CYS A 412 -21.80 1.40 24.34
C CYS A 412 -20.55 0.86 23.65
N LEU A 413 -19.58 1.72 23.33
CA LEU A 413 -18.31 1.32 22.72
C LEU A 413 -17.49 0.41 23.64
N LEU A 414 -17.44 0.69 24.94
CA LEU A 414 -16.72 -0.14 25.90
C LEU A 414 -17.37 -1.52 26.06
N GLU A 415 -18.70 -1.58 26.10
CA GLU A 415 -19.45 -2.84 26.12
C GLU A 415 -19.21 -3.63 24.82
N LEU A 416 -19.31 -2.98 23.66
CA LEU A 416 -19.09 -3.59 22.35
C LEU A 416 -17.68 -4.19 22.22
N LEU A 417 -16.65 -3.44 22.60
CA LEU A 417 -15.26 -3.92 22.58
C LEU A 417 -15.07 -5.11 23.54
N THR A 418 -15.78 -5.11 24.68
CA THR A 418 -15.72 -6.24 25.62
C THR A 418 -16.41 -7.49 25.04
N ASP A 419 -17.52 -7.32 24.34
CA ASP A 419 -18.32 -8.44 23.80
C ASP A 419 -17.69 -9.09 22.57
N TYR A 420 -17.01 -8.31 21.71
CA TYR A 420 -16.38 -8.84 20.48
C TYR A 420 -14.93 -9.27 20.66
N MET A 421 -14.24 -8.80 21.70
CA MET A 421 -12.80 -9.04 21.90
C MET A 421 -12.46 -9.83 23.17
N GLY A 422 -13.44 -10.18 24.00
CA GLY A 422 -13.28 -10.98 25.23
C GLY A 422 -13.85 -12.37 25.10
#